data_AF-A0A2T4CSY5-F1
#
_entry.id   AF-A0A2T4CSY5-F1
#
_cell.length_a   1.000
_cell.length_b   1.000
_cell.length_c   1.000
_cell.angle_alpha   90.00
_cell.angle_beta   90.00
_cell.angle_gamma   90.00
#
_symmetry.space_group_name_H-M   'P 1'
#
loop_
_entity.id
_entity.type
_entity.pdbx_description
1 polymer ?
#
loop_
_entity_poly.entity_id
_entity_poly.type
_entity_poly.pdbx_seq_one_letter_code
_entity_poly.pdbx_strand_id
1 'polypeptide(L)'
;MHHKGHDFDPDWVGGMFMLFDRHAYQAVNGFDEQYFLYYEDVDICVRLWDKGLPIAVSPQVSVIHQAQRQSHRRLKYLRWHLNSMIRFFAKYRGRFPTISNR
;
A
#
# COMPACT_ATOMS: atom_id res chain seq x y z
N MET A 1 -21.34 -9.99 18.24
CA MET A 1 -21.22 -8.61 18.75
C MET A 1 -20.50 -7.79 17.69
N HIS A 2 -21.23 -7.04 16.85
CA HIS A 2 -20.63 -6.19 15.82
C HIS A 2 -20.12 -4.90 16.47
N HIS A 3 -18.79 -4.78 16.61
CA HIS A 3 -18.17 -3.48 16.83
C HIS A 3 -18.38 -2.68 15.54
N LYS A 4 -19.26 -1.67 15.56
CA LYS A 4 -19.32 -0.67 14.49
C LYS A 4 -18.09 0.21 14.62
N GLY A 5 -16.96 -0.25 14.10
CA GLY A 5 -15.79 0.60 13.95
C GLY A 5 -16.12 1.72 12.97
N HIS A 6 -15.76 2.94 13.31
CA HIS A 6 -15.78 4.06 12.38
C HIS A 6 -14.72 3.81 11.31
N ASP A 7 -14.98 4.27 10.08
CA ASP A 7 -13.96 4.25 9.03
C ASP A 7 -12.74 5.08 9.51
N PHE A 8 -11.54 4.63 9.19
CA PHE A 8 -10.32 5.36 9.57
C PHE A 8 -9.40 5.52 8.36
N ASP A 9 -8.55 6.54 8.44
CA ASP A 9 -7.68 6.94 7.34
C ASP A 9 -6.24 6.57 7.66
N PRO A 10 -5.81 5.32 7.39
CA PRO A 10 -4.44 4.91 7.63
C PRO A 10 -3.49 5.54 6.64
N ASP A 11 -2.21 5.43 6.97
CA ASP A 11 -1.15 5.86 6.09
C ASP A 11 -1.06 5.03 4.80
N TRP A 12 -1.30 3.74 4.94
CA TRP A 12 -1.34 2.84 3.80
C TRP A 12 -2.11 1.60 4.20
N VAL A 13 -2.53 0.85 3.20
CA VAL A 13 -3.18 -0.45 3.38
C VAL A 13 -2.43 -1.47 2.55
N GLY A 14 -2.39 -2.71 3.04
CA GLY A 14 -1.77 -3.79 2.28
C GLY A 14 -2.57 -4.11 1.02
N GLY A 15 -1.87 -4.58 -0.02
CA GLY A 15 -2.47 -5.01 -1.29
C GLY A 15 -3.32 -6.28 -1.20
N MET A 16 -3.64 -6.78 0.01
CA MET A 16 -4.45 -7.99 0.18
C MET A 16 -5.90 -7.80 -0.30
N PHE A 17 -6.44 -6.58 -0.13
CA PHE A 17 -7.75 -6.20 -0.61
C PHE A 17 -7.86 -4.67 -0.66
N MET A 18 -7.85 -4.13 -1.88
CA MET A 18 -7.96 -2.71 -2.14
C MET A 18 -9.07 -2.47 -3.15
N LEU A 19 -9.88 -1.44 -2.91
CA LEU A 19 -10.80 -0.89 -3.91
C LEU A 19 -10.32 0.50 -4.26
N PHE A 20 -10.46 0.85 -5.53
CA PHE A 20 -10.09 2.16 -6.03
C PHE A 20 -11.27 2.78 -6.76
N ASP A 21 -11.48 4.07 -6.51
CA ASP A 21 -12.18 4.89 -7.48
C ASP A 21 -11.40 4.88 -8.81
N ARG A 22 -12.13 4.77 -9.93
CA ARG A 22 -11.51 4.64 -11.24
C ARG A 22 -10.65 5.85 -11.58
N HIS A 23 -11.12 7.05 -11.28
CA HIS A 23 -10.40 8.29 -11.57
C HIS A 23 -9.17 8.42 -10.67
N ALA A 24 -9.27 8.07 -9.40
CA ALA A 24 -8.14 8.01 -8.48
C ALA A 24 -7.04 7.06 -8.98
N TYR A 25 -7.41 5.84 -9.38
CA TYR A 25 -6.46 4.84 -9.89
C TYR A 25 -5.77 5.31 -11.18
N GLN A 26 -6.54 5.88 -12.11
CA GLN A 26 -6.02 6.43 -13.36
C GLN A 26 -5.12 7.65 -13.11
N ALA A 27 -5.46 8.51 -12.15
CA ALA A 27 -4.69 9.70 -11.84
C ALA A 27 -3.25 9.38 -11.41
N VAL A 28 -3.03 8.22 -10.79
CA VAL A 28 -1.70 7.74 -10.39
C VAL A 28 -1.07 6.78 -11.40
N ASN A 29 -1.71 6.47 -12.53
CA ASN A 29 -1.29 5.43 -13.49
C ASN A 29 -1.21 4.01 -12.91
N GLY A 30 -2.10 3.68 -11.97
CA GLY A 30 -2.18 2.33 -11.39
C GLY A 30 -0.96 1.91 -10.56
N PHE A 31 -0.69 0.60 -10.47
CA PHE A 31 0.50 0.10 -9.78
C PHE A 31 1.79 0.39 -10.56
N ASP A 32 2.89 0.64 -9.86
CA ASP A 32 4.22 0.77 -10.48
C ASP A 32 4.75 -0.64 -10.81
N GLU A 33 4.68 -1.03 -12.08
CA GLU A 33 5.05 -2.37 -12.58
C GLU A 33 6.53 -2.73 -12.37
N GLN A 34 7.36 -1.76 -11.97
CA GLN A 34 8.76 -2.03 -11.63
C GLN A 34 8.90 -2.67 -10.24
N TYR A 35 7.83 -2.73 -9.44
CA TYR A 35 7.75 -3.62 -8.28
C TYR A 35 7.15 -4.97 -8.73
N PHE A 36 7.91 -6.04 -8.54
CA PHE A 36 7.40 -7.40 -8.80
C PHE A 36 6.56 -7.93 -7.62
N LEU A 37 6.98 -7.64 -6.38
CA LEU A 37 6.32 -8.01 -5.14
C LEU A 37 6.89 -7.17 -3.99
N TYR A 38 6.06 -6.85 -3.00
CA TYR A 38 6.35 -5.98 -1.86
C TYR A 38 6.52 -4.50 -2.26
N TYR A 39 6.00 -3.61 -1.40
CA TYR A 39 6.06 -2.14 -1.53
C TYR A 39 5.27 -1.56 -2.72
N GLU A 40 4.68 -2.36 -3.61
CA GLU A 40 3.78 -1.87 -4.66
C GLU A 40 2.51 -1.21 -4.10
N ASP A 41 2.01 -1.75 -2.98
CA ASP A 41 0.85 -1.28 -2.23
C ASP A 41 1.16 0.00 -1.44
N VAL A 42 2.34 0.06 -0.82
CA VAL A 42 2.85 1.28 -0.17
C VAL A 42 3.05 2.40 -1.22
N ASP A 43 3.67 2.08 -2.36
CA ASP A 43 3.97 3.04 -3.43
C ASP A 43 2.72 3.68 -4.03
N ILE A 44 1.66 2.90 -4.27
CA ILE A 44 0.41 3.45 -4.80
C ILE A 44 -0.30 4.34 -3.76
N CYS A 45 -0.29 3.97 -2.47
CA CYS A 45 -0.85 4.82 -1.40
C CYS A 45 -0.11 6.16 -1.34
N VAL A 46 1.22 6.12 -1.41
CA VAL A 46 2.07 7.32 -1.43
C VAL A 46 1.76 8.23 -2.62
N ARG A 47 1.59 7.66 -3.82
CA ARG A 47 1.22 8.44 -5.01
C ARG A 47 -0.20 9.01 -4.96
N LEU A 48 -1.14 8.32 -4.31
CA LEU A 48 -2.50 8.83 -4.10
C LEU A 48 -2.46 10.06 -3.19
N TRP A 49 -1.65 10.01 -2.13
CA TRP A 49 -1.44 11.15 -1.24
C TRP A 49 -0.78 12.36 -1.89
N ASP A 50 0.21 12.14 -2.74
CA ASP A 50 0.84 13.21 -3.52
C ASP A 50 -0.19 13.97 -4.39
N LYS A 51 -1.37 13.38 -4.60
CA LYS A 51 -2.51 13.97 -5.31
C LYS A 51 -3.66 14.42 -4.39
N GLY A 52 -3.49 14.35 -3.08
CA GLY A 52 -4.52 14.70 -2.09
C GLY A 52 -5.70 13.71 -2.05
N LEU A 53 -5.51 12.48 -2.53
CA LEU A 53 -6.54 11.44 -2.52
C LEU A 53 -6.42 10.62 -1.22
N PRO A 54 -7.52 10.44 -0.47
CA PRO A 54 -7.47 9.76 0.82
C PRO A 54 -7.37 8.25 0.67
N ILE A 55 -6.82 7.61 1.71
CA ILE A 55 -6.85 6.16 1.91
C ILE A 55 -7.75 5.91 3.11
N ALA A 56 -8.77 5.07 2.95
CA ALA A 56 -9.73 4.75 4.00
C ALA A 56 -9.90 3.24 4.15
N VAL A 57 -10.15 2.79 5.38
CA VAL A 57 -10.45 1.40 5.71
C VAL A 57 -11.80 1.33 6.40
N SER A 58 -12.69 0.49 5.87
CA SER A 58 -13.94 0.17 6.55
C SER A 58 -13.80 -1.10 7.38
N PRO A 59 -13.89 -1.03 8.73
CA PRO A 59 -13.78 -2.20 9.61
C PRO A 59 -15.01 -3.12 9.53
N GLN A 60 -16.06 -2.72 8.80
CA GLN A 60 -17.25 -3.52 8.55
C GLN A 60 -17.01 -4.61 7.50
N VAL A 61 -15.93 -4.48 6.72
CA VAL A 61 -15.53 -5.45 5.70
C VAL A 61 -14.26 -6.15 6.17
N SER A 62 -14.26 -7.48 6.10
CA SER A 62 -13.07 -8.27 6.38
C SER A 62 -12.91 -9.37 5.33
N VAL A 63 -11.66 -9.68 5.02
CA VAL A 63 -11.29 -10.75 4.09
C VAL A 63 -10.27 -11.67 4.75
N ILE A 64 -10.30 -12.95 4.40
CA ILE A 64 -9.32 -13.92 4.87
C ILE A 64 -8.15 -13.92 3.90
N HIS A 65 -6.99 -13.44 4.35
CA HIS A 65 -5.74 -13.51 3.59
C HIS A 65 -4.82 -14.57 4.16
N GLN A 66 -4.53 -15.62 3.38
CA GLN A 66 -3.59 -16.67 3.76
C GLN A 66 -2.14 -16.21 3.57
N ALA A 67 -1.64 -15.38 4.48
CA ALA A 67 -0.30 -14.84 4.43
C ALA A 67 0.76 -15.95 4.55
N GLN A 68 1.44 -16.27 3.45
CA GLN A 68 2.42 -17.36 3.41
C GLN A 68 3.82 -16.98 3.96
N ARG A 69 4.01 -15.74 4.44
CA ARG A 69 5.27 -15.16 4.99
C ARG A 69 6.53 -15.68 4.28
N GLN A 70 6.47 -15.76 2.94
CA GLN A 70 7.46 -16.52 2.18
C GLN A 70 8.86 -15.85 2.20
N SER A 71 8.93 -14.54 2.43
CA SER A 71 10.18 -13.79 2.64
C SER A 71 11.04 -14.33 3.79
N HIS A 72 10.43 -14.87 4.84
CA HIS A 72 11.15 -15.47 5.97
C HIS A 72 11.62 -16.91 5.71
N ARG A 73 11.03 -17.59 4.72
CA ARG A 73 11.27 -19.02 4.46
C ARG A 73 12.14 -19.28 3.23
N ARG A 74 12.23 -18.33 2.31
CA ARG A 74 12.90 -18.52 1.02
C ARG A 74 13.73 -17.29 0.64
N LEU A 75 15.04 -17.49 0.45
CA LEU A 75 15.99 -16.45 0.04
C LEU A 75 15.57 -15.67 -1.21
N LYS A 76 14.87 -16.31 -2.15
CA LYS A 76 14.34 -15.66 -3.36
C LYS A 76 13.34 -14.54 -3.03
N TYR A 77 12.42 -14.78 -2.11
CA TYR A 77 11.41 -13.80 -1.69
C TYR A 77 12.02 -12.70 -0.83
N LEU A 78 13.03 -13.04 -0.01
CA LEU A 78 13.82 -12.04 0.71
C LEU A 78 14.55 -11.10 -0.26
N ARG A 79 15.18 -11.63 -1.31
CA ARG A 79 15.85 -10.81 -2.34
C ARG A 79 14.88 -9.87 -3.05
N TRP A 80 13.69 -10.35 -3.42
CA TRP A 80 12.64 -9.49 -3.98
C TRP A 80 12.20 -8.41 -3.00
N HIS A 81 11.97 -8.76 -1.74
CA HIS A 81 11.60 -7.81 -0.69
C HIS A 81 12.66 -6.72 -0.51
N LEU A 82 13.94 -7.09 -0.43
CA LEU A 82 15.05 -6.15 -0.28
C LEU A 82 15.19 -5.25 -1.51
N ASN A 83 15.06 -5.79 -2.73
CA ASN A 83 15.12 -5.00 -3.96
C ASN A 83 14.00 -3.97 -4.01
N SER A 84 12.76 -4.37 -3.72
CA SER A 84 11.60 -3.48 -3.66
C SER A 84 11.76 -2.42 -2.57
N MET A 85 12.26 -2.81 -1.40
CA MET A 85 12.53 -1.89 -0.29
C MET A 85 13.58 -0.84 -0.67
N ILE A 86 14.75 -1.25 -1.20
CA ILE A 86 15.81 -0.33 -1.63
C ILE A 86 15.28 0.63 -2.70
N ARG A 87 14.52 0.11 -3.67
CA ARG A 87 13.87 0.91 -4.71
C ARG A 87 12.94 1.96 -4.11
N PHE A 88 12.05 1.57 -3.21
CA PHE A 88 11.11 2.47 -2.55
C PHE A 88 11.86 3.59 -1.80
N PHE A 89 12.83 3.23 -0.97
CA PHE A 89 13.60 4.23 -0.22
C PHE A 89 14.44 5.15 -1.13
N ALA A 90 14.98 4.63 -2.24
CA ALA A 90 15.68 5.45 -3.22
C ALA A 90 14.74 6.42 -3.95
N LYS A 91 13.52 5.96 -4.31
CA LYS A 91 12.48 6.76 -4.98
C LYS A 91 12.04 7.95 -4.13
N TYR A 92 11.85 7.73 -2.83
CA TYR A 92 11.36 8.76 -1.90
C TYR A 92 12.47 9.43 -1.07
N ARG A 93 13.75 9.08 -1.31
CA ARG A 93 14.92 9.61 -0.58
C ARG A 93 14.78 9.56 0.96
N GLY A 94 14.09 8.55 1.48
CA GLY A 94 13.80 8.42 2.91
C GLY A 94 12.83 9.46 3.48
N ARG A 95 12.17 10.26 2.63
CA ARG A 95 11.21 11.29 3.03
C ARG A 95 9.82 10.86 2.59
N PHE A 96 8.94 10.60 3.55
CA PHE A 96 7.53 10.42 3.24
C PHE A 96 6.94 11.76 2.77
N PRO A 97 6.05 11.77 1.77
CA PRO A 97 5.36 13.00 1.42
C PRO A 97 4.58 13.51 2.62
N THR A 98 4.66 14.82 2.83
CA THR A 98 4.02 15.48 3.96
C THR A 98 2.51 15.37 3.78
N ILE A 99 1.82 14.76 4.74
CA ILE A 99 0.35 14.70 4.76
C ILE A 99 -0.17 16.12 4.98
N SER A 100 -0.49 16.82 3.89
CA SER A 100 -1.05 18.18 3.92
C SER A 100 -2.57 18.12 4.04
N ASN A 101 -3.06 17.54 5.14
CA ASN A 101 -4.38 17.81 5.73
C ASN A 101 -4.62 16.84 6.90
N ARG A 102 -4.39 17.34 8.11
CA ARG A 102 -5.18 17.01 9.30
C ARG A 102 -5.60 18.33 9.93
#